data_AF-A0A5J5KX81-F1
#
_entry.id   AF-A0A5J5KX81-F1
#
_cell.length_a   1.000
_cell.length_b   1.000
_cell.length_c   1.000
_cell.angle_alpha   90.00
_cell.angle_beta   90.00
_cell.angle_gamma   90.00
#
_symmetry.space_group_name_H-M   'P 1'
#
loop_
_entity.id
_entity.type
_entity.pdbx_description
1 polymer ?
#
loop_
_entity_poly.entity_id
_entity_poly.type
_entity_poly.pdbx_seq_one_letter_code
_entity_poly.pdbx_strand_id
1 'polypeptide(L)'
;MTGLWPATRLMFRRHRVALIAWALSLLLLVAITVPSYQQTYPGLSERAPLVAQMQNTDGTRLLYGILHDPGTLGQLFTWEVGAYVVVLTCVMALLLAVSTTRGEEDAGTLELVRASGVKPMAPLVAAMILVFTACLLVGGGSSAVLIVQMLWAEDLAADELTLVGAVGFGALTTLAGFTVGLVAMVLAQLRGEARGARSWAFIFVGVTFLMRVMADEAISNSDWPQWLKALNWFSPFGWKEVVSPYTHDRTWALAVFAGACLALIACVAALYTRREYSESILPDRSTSTRGMRVRSVESWSWAAGRSHVAGWAVAVLLIAALFGSMTGGLVQTLRESEPTRQLLEQMSASSAASGAPGVDAGDLAAAADTLAPENLLAQFYEFLGLYVAILVAVFAISAVLRWRGEEKAGYLDLELTAGTKRWRSLLARCTLSAVCSVVLLAASAALMGWLGEMQMAGEVGAGEAFRQSMTATFGQVPAVLAGVGVVAVLIAVVPRWSGAIWAVVAVAASIQTFGGLVNPPQWVLDLSLYAWAPALGDDWPWAQMILLTAIGVLGVVGAAASVGRRDVTTG
;
A
#
# COMPACT_ATOMS: atom_id res chain seq x y z
N MET A 1 32.24 -21.88 -8.65
CA MET A 1 31.91 -20.92 -9.72
C MET A 1 32.85 -19.72 -9.61
N THR A 2 33.74 -19.48 -10.57
CA THR A 2 34.67 -18.33 -10.54
C THR A 2 33.88 -17.02 -10.52
N GLY A 3 34.24 -16.08 -9.63
CA GLY A 3 33.61 -14.77 -9.53
C GLY A 3 32.27 -14.68 -8.77
N LEU A 4 31.69 -15.81 -8.32
CA LEU A 4 30.41 -15.79 -7.58
C LEU A 4 30.51 -15.03 -6.25
N TRP A 5 31.51 -15.35 -5.43
CA TRP A 5 31.66 -14.71 -4.12
C TRP A 5 31.88 -13.18 -4.21
N PRO A 6 32.78 -12.67 -5.08
CA PRO A 6 32.88 -11.23 -5.34
C PRO A 6 31.57 -10.60 -5.79
N ALA A 7 30.83 -11.23 -6.71
CA ALA A 7 29.55 -10.72 -7.21
C ALA A 7 28.49 -10.64 -6.09
N THR A 8 28.37 -11.69 -5.27
CA THR A 8 27.48 -11.71 -4.10
C THR A 8 27.86 -10.61 -3.12
N ARG A 9 29.14 -10.50 -2.75
CA ARG A 9 29.61 -9.45 -1.82
C ARG A 9 29.30 -8.04 -2.33
N LEU A 10 29.47 -7.80 -3.64
CA LEU A 10 29.15 -6.52 -4.26
C LEU A 10 27.64 -6.21 -4.18
N MET A 11 26.79 -7.19 -4.53
CA MET A 11 25.33 -7.06 -4.45
C MET A 11 24.87 -6.73 -3.02
N PHE A 12 25.37 -7.45 -2.01
CA PHE A 12 25.05 -7.15 -0.62
C PHE A 12 25.50 -5.75 -0.20
N ARG A 13 26.71 -5.32 -0.60
CA ARG A 13 27.21 -3.97 -0.27
C ARG A 13 26.35 -2.87 -0.87
N ARG A 14 25.87 -3.06 -2.10
CA ARG A 14 25.02 -2.09 -2.81
C ARG A 14 23.61 -2.01 -2.21
N HIS A 15 23.05 -3.16 -1.81
CA HIS A 15 21.66 -3.24 -1.36
C HIS A 15 21.48 -3.29 0.17
N ARG A 16 22.55 -3.27 0.97
CA ARG A 16 22.48 -3.37 2.44
C ARG A 16 21.51 -2.39 3.11
N VAL A 17 21.47 -1.14 2.64
CA VAL A 17 20.61 -0.12 3.26
C VAL A 17 19.14 -0.45 3.00
N ALA A 18 18.81 -0.86 1.78
CA ALA A 18 17.46 -1.29 1.45
C ALA A 18 17.08 -2.56 2.23
N LEU A 19 17.98 -3.55 2.33
CA LEU A 19 17.76 -4.76 3.12
C LEU A 19 17.49 -4.46 4.59
N ILE A 20 18.31 -3.60 5.21
CA ILE A 20 18.13 -3.20 6.61
C ILE A 20 16.81 -2.43 6.77
N ALA A 21 16.52 -1.48 5.90
CA ALA A 21 15.29 -0.69 5.98
C ALA A 21 14.03 -1.56 5.89
N TRP A 22 13.98 -2.49 4.93
CA TRP A 22 12.86 -3.41 4.79
C TRP A 22 12.77 -4.40 5.96
N ALA A 23 13.87 -5.09 6.29
CA ALA A 23 13.87 -6.10 7.34
C ALA A 23 13.53 -5.48 8.69
N LEU A 24 14.18 -4.38 9.07
CA LEU A 24 13.93 -3.73 10.35
C LEU A 24 12.47 -3.28 10.49
N SER A 25 11.90 -2.66 9.44
CA SER A 25 10.52 -2.16 9.49
C SER A 25 9.50 -3.29 9.63
N LEU A 26 9.66 -4.38 8.88
CA LEU A 26 8.75 -5.52 8.95
C LEU A 26 8.92 -6.32 10.26
N LEU A 27 10.15 -6.48 10.74
CA LEU A 27 10.41 -7.14 12.02
C LEU A 27 9.91 -6.33 13.21
N LEU A 28 9.99 -5.00 13.14
CA LEU A 28 9.41 -4.12 14.16
C LEU A 28 7.89 -4.26 14.20
N LEU A 29 7.24 -4.36 13.03
CA LEU A 29 5.80 -4.60 12.96
C LEU A 29 5.42 -5.93 13.62
N VAL A 30 6.20 -6.99 13.42
CA VAL A 30 6.00 -8.28 14.12
C VAL A 30 6.26 -8.16 15.63
N ALA A 31 7.28 -7.38 16.01
CA ALA A 31 7.69 -7.25 17.40
C ALA A 31 6.64 -6.55 18.30
N ILE A 32 5.85 -5.63 17.73
CA ILE A 32 4.92 -4.78 18.49
C ILE A 32 3.56 -5.45 18.69
N THR A 33 3.12 -6.30 17.77
CA THR A 33 1.70 -6.63 17.61
C THR A 33 1.19 -7.67 18.60
N VAL A 34 1.92 -8.77 18.80
CA VAL A 34 1.54 -9.79 19.80
C VAL A 34 1.46 -9.18 21.22
N PRO A 35 2.46 -8.40 21.69
CA PRO A 35 2.34 -7.70 22.97
C PRO A 35 1.17 -6.73 23.03
N SER A 36 0.87 -6.02 21.94
CA SER A 36 -0.27 -5.09 21.87
C SER A 36 -1.61 -5.81 22.08
N TYR A 37 -1.79 -6.97 21.43
CA TYR A 37 -2.98 -7.80 21.61
C TYR A 37 -3.07 -8.37 23.03
N GLN A 38 -1.95 -8.83 23.58
CA GLN A 38 -1.92 -9.36 24.94
C GLN A 38 -2.25 -8.29 26.00
N GLN A 39 -1.79 -7.05 25.81
CA GLN A 39 -2.10 -5.94 26.73
C GLN A 39 -3.55 -5.46 26.63
N THR A 40 -4.11 -5.45 25.41
CA THR A 40 -5.46 -4.92 25.17
C THR A 40 -6.54 -5.97 25.44
N TYR A 41 -6.28 -7.23 25.10
CA TYR A 41 -7.18 -8.36 25.27
C TYR A 41 -6.42 -9.58 25.85
N PRO A 42 -6.16 -9.62 27.17
CA PRO A 42 -5.41 -10.71 27.80
C PRO A 42 -6.03 -12.10 27.63
N GLY A 43 -7.36 -12.23 27.69
CA GLY A 43 -8.05 -13.53 27.69
C GLY A 43 -8.84 -13.85 26.42
N LEU A 44 -9.06 -15.15 26.14
CA LEU A 44 -9.89 -15.60 25.02
C LEU A 44 -11.35 -15.12 25.12
N SER A 45 -11.91 -15.04 26.33
CA SER A 45 -13.29 -14.56 26.54
C SER A 45 -13.46 -13.08 26.15
N GLU A 46 -12.41 -12.28 26.34
CA GLU A 46 -12.40 -10.85 25.96
C GLU A 46 -12.17 -10.67 24.45
N ARG A 47 -11.49 -11.63 23.81
CA ARG A 47 -11.27 -11.64 22.35
C ARG A 47 -12.44 -12.20 21.56
N ALA A 48 -13.24 -13.11 22.12
CA ALA A 48 -14.39 -13.70 21.45
C ALA A 48 -15.32 -12.68 20.76
N PRO A 49 -15.74 -11.56 21.40
CA PRO A 49 -16.56 -10.56 20.72
C PRO A 49 -15.82 -9.89 19.55
N LEU A 50 -14.52 -9.59 19.72
CA LEU A 50 -13.68 -9.04 18.65
C LEU A 50 -13.57 -10.02 17.48
N VAL A 51 -13.34 -11.30 17.73
CA VAL A 51 -13.22 -12.34 16.70
C VAL A 51 -14.52 -12.48 15.91
N ALA A 52 -15.65 -12.59 16.61
CA ALA A 52 -16.97 -12.66 15.98
C ALA A 52 -17.26 -11.41 15.14
N GLN A 53 -16.94 -10.23 15.66
CA GLN A 53 -17.09 -8.95 14.97
C GLN A 53 -16.27 -8.92 13.67
N MET A 54 -15.00 -9.33 13.75
CA MET A 54 -14.10 -9.33 12.59
C MET A 54 -14.48 -10.39 11.55
N GLN A 55 -14.97 -11.56 11.95
CA GLN A 55 -15.44 -12.61 11.03
C GLN A 55 -16.70 -12.19 10.24
N ASN A 56 -17.57 -11.38 10.85
CA ASN A 56 -18.80 -10.86 10.25
C ASN A 56 -18.57 -9.66 9.30
N THR A 57 -17.36 -9.09 9.28
CA THR A 57 -17.04 -7.96 8.40
C THR A 57 -16.39 -8.45 7.11
N ASP A 58 -17.09 -8.45 5.98
CA ASP A 58 -16.55 -8.92 4.70
C ASP A 58 -15.26 -8.18 4.27
N GLY A 59 -15.13 -6.91 4.66
CA GLY A 59 -13.95 -6.09 4.39
C GLY A 59 -12.66 -6.58 5.03
N THR A 60 -12.73 -7.04 6.28
CA THR A 60 -11.57 -7.57 6.99
C THR A 60 -11.19 -8.93 6.41
N ARG A 61 -12.18 -9.75 6.00
CA ARG A 61 -11.95 -10.99 5.25
C ARG A 61 -11.24 -10.72 3.93
N LEU A 62 -11.68 -9.71 3.18
CA LEU A 62 -11.03 -9.31 1.94
C LEU A 62 -9.59 -8.84 2.20
N LEU A 63 -9.33 -8.09 3.27
CA LEU A 63 -8.00 -7.53 3.52
C LEU A 63 -7.00 -8.55 4.09
N TYR A 64 -7.44 -9.37 5.06
CA TYR A 64 -6.59 -10.21 5.91
C TYR A 64 -6.75 -11.71 5.65
N GLY A 65 -7.85 -12.10 5.01
CA GLY A 65 -8.28 -13.48 4.87
C GLY A 65 -9.12 -13.93 6.05
N ILE A 66 -9.17 -15.24 6.27
CA ILE A 66 -10.08 -15.86 7.24
C ILE A 66 -9.48 -15.82 8.63
N LEU A 67 -10.27 -15.38 9.60
CA LEU A 67 -9.93 -15.48 11.02
C LEU A 67 -10.54 -16.76 11.57
N HIS A 68 -9.70 -17.68 12.03
CA HIS A 68 -10.13 -18.96 12.62
C HIS A 68 -10.39 -18.82 14.12
N ASP A 69 -11.34 -19.62 14.62
CA ASP A 69 -11.57 -19.76 16.06
C ASP A 69 -10.43 -20.54 16.74
N PRO A 70 -10.15 -20.32 18.04
CA PRO A 70 -10.84 -19.40 18.97
C PRO A 70 -10.29 -17.96 18.96
N GLY A 71 -9.35 -17.62 18.08
CA GLY A 71 -8.69 -16.31 18.06
C GLY A 71 -7.55 -16.18 19.07
N THR A 72 -6.65 -17.16 19.08
CA THR A 72 -5.41 -17.07 19.88
C THR A 72 -4.50 -15.94 19.40
N LEU A 73 -3.55 -15.51 20.22
CA LEU A 73 -2.57 -14.47 19.87
C LEU A 73 -1.85 -14.77 18.56
N GLY A 74 -1.44 -16.03 18.34
CA GLY A 74 -0.81 -16.47 17.09
C GLY A 74 -1.77 -16.40 15.89
N GLN A 75 -3.04 -16.73 16.07
CA GLN A 75 -4.06 -16.65 15.02
C GLN A 75 -4.40 -15.20 14.65
N LEU A 76 -4.58 -14.32 15.63
CA LEU A 76 -4.81 -12.89 15.40
C LEU A 76 -3.60 -12.24 14.72
N PHE A 77 -2.40 -12.55 15.20
CA PHE A 77 -1.16 -12.09 14.57
C PHE A 77 -1.09 -12.52 13.11
N THR A 78 -1.26 -13.81 12.81
CA THR A 78 -1.16 -14.31 11.43
C THR A 78 -2.27 -13.80 10.54
N TRP A 79 -3.48 -13.61 11.07
CA TRP A 79 -4.60 -13.06 10.35
C TRP A 79 -4.32 -11.62 9.90
N GLU A 80 -4.08 -10.70 10.85
CA GLU A 80 -3.92 -9.28 10.55
C GLU A 80 -2.50 -8.94 10.05
N VAL A 81 -1.53 -8.99 10.95
CA VAL A 81 -0.16 -8.50 10.71
C VAL A 81 0.60 -9.44 9.79
N GLY A 82 0.36 -10.74 9.93
CA GLY A 82 0.93 -11.76 9.09
C GLY A 82 0.57 -11.56 7.62
N ALA A 83 -0.67 -11.12 7.31
CA ALA A 83 -1.07 -10.78 5.95
C ALA A 83 -0.23 -9.63 5.39
N TYR A 84 -0.05 -8.55 6.16
CA TYR A 84 0.79 -7.42 5.75
C TYR A 84 2.26 -7.82 5.55
N VAL A 85 2.84 -8.58 6.49
CA VAL A 85 4.24 -9.01 6.41
C VAL A 85 4.47 -9.87 5.17
N VAL A 86 3.58 -10.82 4.85
CA VAL A 86 3.68 -11.63 3.64
C VAL A 86 3.58 -10.75 2.38
N VAL A 87 2.60 -9.86 2.31
CA VAL A 87 2.40 -8.97 1.15
C VAL A 87 3.61 -8.07 0.92
N LEU A 88 4.08 -7.40 1.97
CA LEU A 88 5.21 -6.48 1.90
C LEU A 88 6.53 -7.22 1.60
N THR A 89 6.72 -8.44 2.10
CA THR A 89 7.87 -9.29 1.73
C THR A 89 7.84 -9.64 0.25
N CYS A 90 6.68 -10.00 -0.29
CA CYS A 90 6.49 -10.25 -1.73
C CYS A 90 6.81 -9.02 -2.58
N VAL A 91 6.33 -7.84 -2.19
CA VAL A 91 6.64 -6.57 -2.88
C VAL A 91 8.12 -6.23 -2.80
N MET A 92 8.75 -6.38 -1.63
CA MET A 92 10.19 -6.21 -1.45
C MET A 92 10.98 -7.14 -2.39
N ALA A 93 10.66 -8.43 -2.38
CA ALA A 93 11.35 -9.45 -3.17
C ALA A 93 11.20 -9.17 -4.68
N LEU A 94 10.00 -8.78 -5.12
CA LEU A 94 9.71 -8.36 -6.50
C LEU A 94 10.58 -7.17 -6.93
N LEU A 95 10.57 -6.09 -6.13
CA LEU A 95 11.31 -4.87 -6.45
C LEU A 95 12.82 -5.15 -6.49
N LEU A 96 13.33 -5.90 -5.51
CA LEU A 96 14.73 -6.29 -5.43
C LEU A 96 15.11 -7.17 -6.61
N ALA A 97 14.33 -8.20 -6.94
CA ALA A 97 14.56 -9.12 -8.06
C ALA A 97 14.65 -8.39 -9.40
N VAL A 98 13.71 -7.49 -9.70
CA VAL A 98 13.76 -6.71 -10.95
C VAL A 98 14.95 -5.75 -10.95
N SER A 99 15.26 -5.13 -9.80
CA SER A 99 16.38 -4.19 -9.71
C SER A 99 17.75 -4.85 -9.92
N THR A 100 17.95 -6.07 -9.41
CA THR A 100 19.22 -6.79 -9.47
C THR A 100 19.41 -7.62 -10.74
N THR A 101 18.35 -7.77 -11.53
CA THR A 101 18.39 -8.41 -12.85
C THR A 101 18.31 -7.34 -13.93
N ARG A 102 17.11 -7.02 -14.41
CA ARG A 102 16.91 -6.09 -15.53
C ARG A 102 17.35 -4.66 -15.20
N GLY A 103 17.24 -4.24 -13.94
CA GLY A 103 17.73 -2.93 -13.52
C GLY A 103 19.25 -2.78 -13.67
N GLU A 104 20.03 -3.84 -13.45
CA GLU A 104 21.48 -3.85 -13.66
C GLU A 104 21.87 -3.97 -15.14
N GLU A 105 21.05 -4.65 -15.95
CA GLU A 105 21.21 -4.67 -17.41
C GLU A 105 20.96 -3.27 -18.00
N ASP A 106 19.82 -2.65 -17.67
CA ASP A 106 19.43 -1.32 -18.16
C ASP A 106 20.41 -0.22 -17.71
N ALA A 107 21.06 -0.39 -16.55
CA ALA A 107 22.07 0.54 -16.05
C ALA A 107 23.47 0.34 -16.66
N GLY A 108 23.69 -0.69 -17.48
CA GLY A 108 24.99 -1.05 -18.06
C GLY A 108 26.00 -1.61 -17.04
N THR A 109 25.63 -1.73 -15.77
CA THR A 109 26.51 -2.25 -14.71
C THR A 109 26.83 -3.72 -14.89
N LEU A 110 25.87 -4.50 -15.43
CA LEU A 110 26.09 -5.92 -15.71
C LEU A 110 27.18 -6.13 -16.77
N GLU A 111 27.31 -5.22 -17.75
CA GLU A 111 28.34 -5.27 -18.80
C GLU A 111 29.74 -5.15 -18.19
N LEU A 112 29.94 -4.17 -17.31
CA LEU A 112 31.20 -3.95 -16.59
C LEU A 112 31.60 -5.18 -15.76
N VAL A 113 30.63 -5.82 -15.10
CA VAL A 113 30.87 -7.04 -14.32
C VAL A 113 31.24 -8.21 -15.22
N ARG A 114 30.57 -8.38 -16.38
CA ARG A 114 30.90 -9.44 -17.34
C ARG A 114 32.26 -9.23 -18.00
N ALA A 115 32.66 -7.98 -18.25
CA ALA A 115 33.98 -7.63 -18.77
C ALA A 115 35.13 -8.00 -17.82
N SER A 116 34.87 -8.14 -16.52
CA SER A 116 35.87 -8.53 -15.51
C SER A 116 36.23 -10.03 -15.48
N GLY A 117 35.74 -10.83 -16.43
CA GLY A 117 36.03 -12.27 -16.53
C GLY A 117 35.17 -13.17 -15.63
N VAL A 118 34.09 -12.64 -15.08
CA VAL A 118 33.12 -13.39 -14.27
C VAL A 118 32.27 -14.31 -15.15
N LYS A 119 31.98 -15.54 -14.72
CA LYS A 119 31.13 -16.47 -15.48
C LYS A 119 29.72 -15.87 -15.72
N PRO A 120 29.09 -16.10 -16.88
CA PRO A 120 27.80 -15.47 -17.23
C PRO A 120 26.67 -15.68 -16.21
N MET A 121 26.66 -16.83 -15.52
CA MET A 121 25.65 -17.18 -14.51
C MET A 121 25.89 -16.59 -13.11
N ALA A 122 27.12 -16.17 -12.80
CA ALA A 122 27.44 -15.74 -11.45
C ALA A 122 26.64 -14.51 -10.98
N PRO A 123 26.38 -13.48 -11.82
CA PRO A 123 25.53 -12.35 -11.42
C PRO A 123 24.07 -12.75 -11.14
N LEU A 124 23.50 -13.65 -11.94
CA LEU A 124 22.13 -14.14 -11.72
C LEU A 124 22.02 -14.92 -10.42
N VAL A 125 22.96 -15.84 -10.15
CA VAL A 125 22.98 -16.61 -8.91
C VAL A 125 23.22 -15.69 -7.70
N ALA A 126 24.07 -14.67 -7.82
CA ALA A 126 24.25 -13.66 -6.79
C ALA A 126 22.96 -12.88 -6.50
N ALA A 127 22.19 -12.52 -7.55
CA ALA A 127 20.89 -11.88 -7.40
C ALA A 127 19.86 -12.80 -6.71
N MET A 128 19.80 -14.08 -7.10
CA MET A 128 18.92 -15.07 -6.45
C MET A 128 19.28 -15.25 -4.96
N ILE A 129 20.56 -15.36 -4.63
CA ILE A 129 21.03 -15.45 -3.24
C ILE A 129 20.61 -14.21 -2.46
N LEU A 130 20.81 -13.01 -3.01
CA LEU A 130 20.43 -11.76 -2.35
C LEU A 130 18.92 -11.70 -2.06
N VAL A 131 18.08 -12.05 -3.03
CA VAL A 131 16.62 -12.06 -2.86
C VAL A 131 16.19 -13.11 -1.86
N PHE A 132 16.75 -14.33 -1.92
CA PHE A 132 16.48 -15.36 -0.93
C PHE A 132 16.88 -14.91 0.48
N THR A 133 18.07 -14.32 0.64
CA THR A 133 18.52 -13.79 1.93
C THR A 133 17.62 -12.66 2.42
N ALA A 134 17.14 -11.77 1.55
CA ALA A 134 16.19 -10.73 1.94
C ALA A 134 14.90 -11.34 2.51
N CYS A 135 14.32 -12.32 1.82
CA CYS A 135 13.12 -13.03 2.28
C CYS A 135 13.38 -13.81 3.58
N LEU A 136 14.55 -14.44 3.71
CA LEU A 136 14.94 -15.20 4.90
C LEU A 136 15.16 -14.28 6.11
N LEU A 137 15.73 -13.08 5.92
CA LEU A 137 15.88 -12.11 7.00
C LEU A 137 14.52 -11.69 7.56
N VAL A 138 13.53 -11.47 6.69
CA VAL A 138 12.17 -11.11 7.14
C VAL A 138 11.45 -12.32 7.72
N GLY A 139 11.38 -13.44 7.01
CA GLY A 139 10.66 -14.63 7.46
C GLY A 139 11.32 -15.30 8.67
N GLY A 140 12.60 -15.63 8.57
CA GLY A 140 13.37 -16.18 9.68
C GLY A 140 13.50 -15.23 10.87
N GLY A 141 13.63 -13.92 10.61
CA GLY A 141 13.57 -12.90 11.66
C GLY A 141 12.20 -12.86 12.34
N SER A 142 11.10 -12.99 11.59
CA SER A 142 9.74 -13.04 12.15
C SER A 142 9.57 -14.27 13.04
N SER A 143 10.05 -15.44 12.62
CA SER A 143 10.09 -16.64 13.48
C SER A 143 10.90 -16.38 14.75
N ALA A 144 12.08 -15.77 14.64
CA ALA A 144 12.91 -15.48 15.80
C ALA A 144 12.21 -14.53 16.78
N VAL A 145 11.57 -13.47 16.28
CA VAL A 145 10.80 -12.52 17.10
C VAL A 145 9.63 -13.21 17.79
N LEU A 146 8.85 -14.03 17.09
CA LEU A 146 7.71 -14.77 17.65
C LEU A 146 8.16 -15.81 18.69
N ILE A 147 9.29 -16.49 18.46
CA ILE A 147 9.88 -17.43 19.42
C ILE A 147 10.36 -16.69 20.67
N VAL A 148 10.98 -15.52 20.51
CA VAL A 148 11.32 -14.67 21.65
C VAL A 148 10.03 -14.26 22.37
N GLN A 149 9.03 -13.72 21.71
CA GLN A 149 7.76 -13.36 22.36
C GLN A 149 7.11 -14.54 23.11
N MET A 150 7.16 -15.75 22.55
CA MET A 150 6.72 -16.98 23.24
C MET A 150 7.51 -17.24 24.54
N LEU A 151 8.85 -17.10 24.52
CA LEU A 151 9.70 -17.34 25.69
C LEU A 151 9.54 -16.29 26.80
N TRP A 152 9.09 -15.08 26.43
CA TRP A 152 8.88 -13.96 27.36
C TRP A 152 7.40 -13.76 27.72
N ALA A 153 6.50 -14.59 27.16
CA ALA A 153 5.08 -14.54 27.45
C ALA A 153 4.82 -15.05 28.89
N GLU A 154 3.91 -14.37 29.59
CA GLU A 154 3.37 -14.83 30.88
C GLU A 154 2.51 -16.09 30.69
N ASP A 155 2.30 -16.87 31.75
CA ASP A 155 1.77 -18.25 31.70
C ASP A 155 0.49 -18.41 30.84
N LEU A 156 -0.40 -17.42 30.78
CA LEU A 156 -1.63 -17.48 29.97
C LEU A 156 -1.40 -17.36 28.45
N ALA A 157 -0.35 -16.63 28.04
CA ALA A 157 -0.02 -16.37 26.63
C ALA A 157 1.02 -17.37 26.06
N ALA A 158 1.72 -18.08 26.94
CA ALA A 158 2.72 -19.09 26.56
C ALA A 158 2.10 -20.27 25.80
N ASP A 159 0.88 -20.70 26.17
CA ASP A 159 0.17 -21.81 25.52
C ASP A 159 -0.42 -21.44 24.15
N GLU A 160 -0.56 -20.16 23.85
CA GLU A 160 -1.17 -19.66 22.61
C GLU A 160 -0.17 -19.49 21.45
N LEU A 161 1.13 -19.40 21.76
CA LEU A 161 2.21 -19.25 20.79
C LEU A 161 3.01 -20.55 20.70
N THR A 162 2.83 -21.29 19.61
CA THR A 162 3.57 -22.53 19.38
C THR A 162 4.87 -22.30 18.60
N LEU A 163 5.92 -23.08 18.90
CA LEU A 163 7.17 -23.08 18.15
C LEU A 163 6.93 -23.47 16.68
N VAL A 164 6.04 -24.44 16.43
CA VAL A 164 5.69 -24.91 15.09
C VAL A 164 5.02 -23.80 14.28
N GLY A 165 4.08 -23.06 14.87
CA GLY A 165 3.44 -21.92 14.23
C GLY A 165 4.44 -20.80 13.91
N ALA A 166 5.35 -20.49 14.83
CA ALA A 166 6.37 -19.45 14.63
C ALA A 166 7.33 -19.79 13.47
N VAL A 167 7.86 -21.02 13.44
CA VAL A 167 8.73 -21.52 12.37
C VAL A 167 7.95 -21.64 11.06
N GLY A 168 6.72 -22.14 11.12
CA GLY A 168 5.81 -22.29 9.98
C GLY A 168 5.53 -20.96 9.30
N PHE A 169 5.22 -19.91 10.07
CA PHE A 169 4.98 -18.56 9.56
C PHE A 169 6.21 -17.94 8.88
N GLY A 170 7.39 -18.08 9.48
CA GLY A 170 8.62 -17.53 8.87
C GLY A 170 9.07 -18.29 7.64
N ALA A 171 8.95 -19.62 7.63
CA ALA A 171 9.23 -20.44 6.45
C ALA A 171 8.26 -20.10 5.30
N LEU A 172 6.97 -19.99 5.61
CA LEU A 172 5.93 -19.54 4.68
C LEU A 172 6.28 -18.17 4.08
N THR A 173 6.57 -17.18 4.92
CA THR A 173 6.88 -15.81 4.49
C THR A 173 8.12 -15.77 3.59
N THR A 174 9.14 -16.56 3.94
CA THR A 174 10.37 -16.70 3.14
C THR A 174 10.06 -17.28 1.76
N LEU A 175 9.31 -18.38 1.70
CA LEU A 175 8.98 -19.07 0.45
C LEU A 175 8.03 -18.25 -0.43
N ALA A 176 7.00 -17.62 0.15
CA ALA A 176 6.07 -16.76 -0.57
C ALA A 176 6.81 -15.58 -1.21
N GLY A 177 7.61 -14.85 -0.42
CA GLY A 177 8.42 -13.75 -0.91
C GLY A 177 9.39 -14.18 -2.01
N PHE A 178 10.11 -15.28 -1.79
CA PHE A 178 11.08 -15.79 -2.77
C PHE A 178 10.40 -16.26 -4.06
N THR A 179 9.23 -16.89 -3.98
CA THR A 179 8.43 -17.27 -5.15
C THR A 179 8.06 -16.06 -6.00
N VAL A 180 7.55 -14.99 -5.38
CA VAL A 180 7.23 -13.74 -6.10
C VAL A 180 8.49 -13.10 -6.70
N GLY A 181 9.61 -13.12 -5.97
CA GLY A 181 10.90 -12.67 -6.48
C GLY A 181 11.36 -13.47 -7.71
N LEU A 182 11.25 -14.80 -7.68
CA LEU A 182 11.61 -15.67 -8.81
C LEU A 182 10.69 -15.46 -10.01
N VAL A 183 9.38 -15.33 -9.80
CA VAL A 183 8.43 -14.97 -10.87
C VAL A 183 8.82 -13.62 -11.48
N ALA A 184 9.17 -12.62 -10.66
CA ALA A 184 9.64 -11.34 -11.15
C ALA A 184 10.94 -11.48 -11.98
N MET A 185 11.85 -12.39 -11.61
CA MET A 185 13.03 -12.73 -12.43
C MET A 185 12.66 -13.42 -13.74
N VAL A 186 11.67 -14.31 -13.77
CA VAL A 186 11.13 -14.90 -15.02
C VAL A 186 10.61 -13.80 -15.93
N LEU A 187 9.76 -12.91 -15.40
CA LEU A 187 9.20 -11.78 -16.15
C LEU A 187 10.29 -10.81 -16.63
N ALA A 188 11.37 -10.65 -15.87
CA ALA A 188 12.55 -9.89 -16.27
C ALA A 188 13.34 -10.52 -17.43
N GLN A 189 13.25 -11.83 -17.66
CA GLN A 189 13.79 -12.46 -18.87
C GLN A 189 12.86 -12.31 -20.08
N LEU A 190 11.55 -12.21 -19.85
CA LEU A 190 10.55 -12.05 -20.92
C LEU A 190 10.48 -10.63 -21.47
N ARG A 191 10.81 -9.61 -20.68
CA ARG A 191 10.71 -8.18 -21.06
C ARG A 191 12.08 -7.51 -21.17
N GLY A 192 12.25 -6.72 -22.23
CA GLY A 192 13.48 -5.97 -22.50
C GLY A 192 13.75 -4.74 -21.63
N GLU A 193 12.88 -4.44 -20.66
CA GLU A 193 12.97 -3.23 -19.85
C GLU A 193 12.58 -3.51 -18.39
N ALA A 194 13.34 -2.97 -17.44
CA ALA A 194 13.07 -3.13 -16.01
C ALA A 194 11.71 -2.54 -15.62
N ARG A 195 11.30 -1.44 -16.26
CA ARG A 195 9.99 -0.82 -16.02
C ARG A 195 8.86 -1.77 -16.43
N GLY A 196 8.95 -2.35 -17.62
CA GLY A 196 7.95 -3.31 -18.12
C GLY A 196 7.88 -4.59 -17.28
N ALA A 197 9.04 -5.14 -16.91
CA ALA A 197 9.13 -6.32 -16.04
C ALA A 197 8.48 -6.06 -14.68
N ARG A 198 8.75 -4.89 -14.07
CA ARG A 198 8.15 -4.48 -12.79
C ARG A 198 6.63 -4.35 -12.90
N SER A 199 6.13 -3.73 -13.97
CA SER A 199 4.68 -3.61 -14.20
C SER A 199 4.01 -4.98 -14.32
N TRP A 200 4.59 -5.91 -15.09
CA TRP A 200 4.05 -7.27 -15.20
C TRP A 200 4.07 -8.03 -13.87
N ALA A 201 5.13 -7.84 -13.07
CA ALA A 201 5.24 -8.46 -11.77
C ALA A 201 4.17 -7.92 -10.79
N PHE A 202 3.87 -6.63 -10.81
CA PHE A 202 2.77 -6.07 -10.01
C PHE A 202 1.40 -6.55 -10.49
N ILE A 203 1.19 -6.72 -11.79
CA ILE A 203 -0.03 -7.34 -12.32
C ILE A 203 -0.16 -8.78 -11.79
N PHE A 204 0.92 -9.55 -11.80
CA PHE A 204 0.94 -10.89 -11.21
C PHE A 204 0.57 -10.88 -9.72
N VAL A 205 1.11 -9.94 -8.93
CA VAL A 205 0.74 -9.75 -7.52
C VAL A 205 -0.74 -9.43 -7.37
N GLY A 206 -1.29 -8.51 -8.18
CA GLY A 206 -2.72 -8.18 -8.15
C GLY A 206 -3.63 -9.36 -8.49
N VAL A 207 -3.28 -10.13 -9.53
CA VAL A 207 -4.04 -11.33 -9.96
C VAL A 207 -4.00 -12.41 -8.88
N THR A 208 -2.83 -12.68 -8.31
CA THR A 208 -2.69 -13.69 -7.25
C THR A 208 -3.37 -13.26 -5.95
N PHE A 209 -3.39 -11.96 -5.64
CA PHE A 209 -4.17 -11.44 -4.51
C PHE A 209 -5.67 -11.64 -4.74
N LEU A 210 -6.19 -11.37 -5.95
CA LEU A 210 -7.60 -11.61 -6.28
C LEU A 210 -7.95 -13.11 -6.23
N MET A 211 -7.04 -13.99 -6.68
CA MET A 211 -7.20 -15.44 -6.54
C MET A 211 -7.33 -15.86 -5.07
N ARG A 212 -6.55 -15.23 -4.17
CA ARG A 212 -6.70 -15.45 -2.72
C ARG A 212 -8.07 -14.99 -2.25
N VAL A 213 -8.51 -13.78 -2.60
CA VAL A 213 -9.84 -13.26 -2.19
C VAL A 213 -10.97 -14.20 -2.61
N MET A 214 -10.94 -14.68 -3.87
CA MET A 214 -11.93 -15.64 -4.37
C MET A 214 -11.89 -16.99 -3.64
N ALA A 215 -10.68 -17.45 -3.28
CA ALA A 215 -10.53 -18.69 -2.53
C ALA A 215 -11.08 -18.55 -1.10
N ASP A 216 -10.77 -17.43 -0.43
CA ASP A 216 -11.19 -17.18 0.94
C ASP A 216 -12.71 -17.03 1.04
N GLU A 217 -13.33 -16.36 0.05
CA GLU A 217 -14.79 -16.25 -0.03
C GLU A 217 -15.44 -17.62 -0.28
N ALA A 218 -14.84 -18.47 -1.11
CA ALA A 218 -15.32 -19.84 -1.31
C ALA A 218 -15.15 -20.75 -0.09
N ILE A 219 -14.27 -20.41 0.86
CA ILE A 219 -14.15 -21.11 2.15
C ILE A 219 -15.24 -20.65 3.11
N SER A 220 -15.49 -19.34 3.18
CA SER A 220 -16.46 -18.76 4.10
C SER A 220 -17.91 -18.99 3.66
N ASN A 221 -18.17 -19.03 2.35
CA ASN A 221 -19.52 -19.10 1.80
C ASN A 221 -19.74 -20.41 1.01
N SER A 222 -20.76 -21.17 1.39
CA SER A 222 -21.11 -22.44 0.73
C SER A 222 -21.73 -22.26 -0.66
N ASP A 223 -22.27 -21.07 -0.96
CA ASP A 223 -22.87 -20.75 -2.25
C ASP A 223 -21.83 -20.64 -3.38
N TRP A 224 -20.58 -20.40 -3.02
CA TRP A 224 -19.49 -20.27 -3.97
C TRP A 224 -18.99 -21.66 -4.43
N PRO A 225 -18.56 -21.78 -5.71
CA PRO A 225 -18.02 -23.02 -6.22
C PRO A 225 -16.81 -23.51 -5.41
N GLN A 226 -16.96 -24.67 -4.76
CA GLN A 226 -15.98 -25.20 -3.81
C GLN A 226 -14.59 -25.49 -4.41
N TRP A 227 -14.49 -25.66 -5.74
CA TRP A 227 -13.20 -25.81 -6.42
C TRP A 227 -12.33 -24.55 -6.34
N LEU A 228 -12.92 -23.37 -6.11
CA LEU A 228 -12.19 -22.11 -5.95
C LEU A 228 -11.26 -22.11 -4.73
N LYS A 229 -11.53 -22.95 -3.73
CA LYS A 229 -10.62 -23.19 -2.59
C LYS A 229 -9.21 -23.58 -3.05
N ALA A 230 -9.10 -24.28 -4.18
CA ALA A 230 -7.82 -24.70 -4.74
C ALA A 230 -6.96 -23.53 -5.23
N LEU A 231 -7.54 -22.34 -5.48
CA LEU A 231 -6.79 -21.15 -5.89
C LEU A 231 -5.78 -20.70 -4.84
N ASN A 232 -6.03 -20.97 -3.55
CA ASN A 232 -5.07 -20.67 -2.48
C ASN A 232 -3.74 -21.43 -2.62
N TRP A 233 -3.68 -22.55 -3.36
CA TRP A 233 -2.42 -23.24 -3.66
C TRP A 233 -1.57 -22.52 -4.71
N PHE A 234 -2.19 -21.77 -5.61
CA PHE A 234 -1.51 -21.06 -6.71
C PHE A 234 -1.20 -19.61 -6.36
N SER A 235 -1.81 -19.07 -5.30
CA SER A 235 -1.53 -17.72 -4.80
C SER A 235 -0.49 -17.75 -3.67
N PRO A 236 0.68 -17.09 -3.82
CA PRO A 236 1.63 -16.95 -2.72
C PRO A 236 1.03 -16.28 -1.48
N PHE A 237 -0.03 -15.49 -1.63
CA PHE A 237 -0.78 -14.88 -0.52
C PHE A 237 -1.75 -15.87 0.14
N GLY A 238 -2.31 -16.79 -0.65
CA GLY A 238 -3.18 -17.87 -0.17
C GLY A 238 -2.46 -18.99 0.57
N TRP A 239 -1.13 -19.09 0.43
CA TRP A 239 -0.32 -20.07 1.15
C TRP A 239 -0.42 -19.93 2.66
N LYS A 240 -0.72 -18.73 3.16
CA LYS A 240 -1.02 -18.48 4.57
C LYS A 240 -2.18 -19.34 5.07
N GLU A 241 -3.25 -19.43 4.30
CA GLU A 241 -4.41 -20.26 4.62
C GLU A 241 -4.09 -21.75 4.42
N VAL A 242 -3.27 -22.11 3.42
CA VAL A 242 -2.87 -23.50 3.17
C VAL A 242 -1.98 -24.06 4.29
N VAL A 243 -0.98 -23.32 4.75
CA VAL A 243 -0.12 -23.75 5.87
C VAL A 243 -0.83 -23.59 7.20
N SER A 244 -1.66 -22.54 7.32
CA SER A 244 -2.41 -22.14 8.51
C SER A 244 -1.59 -22.23 9.80
N PRO A 245 -0.50 -21.41 9.93
CA PRO A 245 0.34 -21.40 11.12
C PRO A 245 -0.47 -21.01 12.37
N TYR A 246 -0.24 -21.69 13.50
CA TYR A 246 -1.00 -21.54 14.75
C TYR A 246 -2.47 -21.99 14.70
N THR A 247 -2.90 -22.62 13.59
CA THR A 247 -4.24 -23.23 13.48
C THR A 247 -4.13 -24.72 13.17
N HIS A 248 -3.67 -25.08 11.97
CA HIS A 248 -3.51 -26.49 11.57
C HIS A 248 -2.05 -26.89 11.35
N ASP A 249 -1.13 -25.92 11.27
CA ASP A 249 0.32 -26.14 11.14
C ASP A 249 0.69 -27.20 10.07
N ARG A 250 0.15 -27.04 8.86
CA ARG A 250 0.35 -27.94 7.72
C ARG A 250 1.75 -27.77 7.10
N THR A 251 2.78 -28.12 7.86
CA THR A 251 4.20 -27.94 7.52
C THR A 251 4.63 -28.69 6.26
N TRP A 252 3.98 -29.80 5.93
CA TRP A 252 4.26 -30.55 4.70
C TRP A 252 4.01 -29.70 3.42
N ALA A 253 3.09 -28.73 3.47
CA ALA A 253 2.82 -27.84 2.34
C ALA A 253 4.03 -26.95 2.01
N LEU A 254 4.88 -26.63 3.00
CA LEU A 254 6.12 -25.89 2.78
C LEU A 254 7.08 -26.62 1.85
N ALA A 255 7.10 -27.96 1.87
CA ALA A 255 7.91 -28.76 0.95
C ALA A 255 7.42 -28.63 -0.50
N VAL A 256 6.11 -28.54 -0.71
CA VAL A 256 5.50 -28.31 -2.03
C VAL A 256 5.92 -26.93 -2.56
N PHE A 257 5.86 -25.90 -1.71
CA PHE A 257 6.26 -24.53 -2.08
C PHE A 257 7.77 -24.39 -2.31
N ALA A 258 8.59 -25.10 -1.55
CA ALA A 258 10.03 -25.21 -1.82
C ALA A 258 10.29 -25.88 -3.19
N GLY A 259 9.54 -26.93 -3.53
CA GLY A 259 9.57 -27.55 -4.86
C GLY A 259 9.20 -26.58 -5.98
N ALA A 260 8.17 -25.75 -5.78
CA ALA A 260 7.80 -24.69 -6.73
C ALA A 260 8.91 -23.66 -6.91
N CYS A 261 9.59 -23.25 -5.82
CA CYS A 261 10.76 -22.36 -5.91
C CYS A 261 11.90 -23.00 -6.73
N LEU A 262 12.19 -24.30 -6.53
CA LEU A 262 13.22 -25.01 -7.30
C LEU A 262 12.87 -25.07 -8.80
N ALA A 263 11.61 -25.34 -9.13
CA ALA A 263 11.14 -25.32 -10.51
C ALA A 263 11.27 -23.93 -11.15
N LEU A 264 10.96 -22.87 -10.40
CA LEU A 264 11.14 -21.49 -10.86
C LEU A 264 12.62 -21.11 -11.01
N ILE A 265 13.51 -21.53 -10.10
CA ILE A 265 14.96 -21.34 -10.25
C ILE A 265 15.44 -21.98 -11.56
N ALA A 266 15.04 -23.23 -11.82
CA ALA A 266 15.38 -23.92 -13.05
C ALA A 266 14.84 -23.19 -14.29
N CYS A 267 13.61 -22.66 -14.22
CA CYS A 267 13.01 -21.85 -15.28
C CYS A 267 13.82 -20.58 -15.54
N VAL A 268 14.13 -19.79 -14.51
CA VAL A 268 14.92 -18.56 -14.65
C VAL A 268 16.30 -18.86 -15.24
N ALA A 269 16.98 -19.91 -14.75
CA ALA A 269 18.28 -20.33 -15.27
C ALA A 269 18.21 -20.76 -16.74
N ALA A 270 17.20 -21.53 -17.13
CA ALA A 270 17.00 -21.98 -18.50
C ALA A 270 16.64 -20.84 -19.47
N LEU A 271 15.86 -19.85 -19.02
CA LEU A 271 15.56 -18.66 -19.81
C LEU A 271 16.82 -17.78 -19.97
N TYR A 272 17.60 -17.63 -18.91
CA TYR A 272 18.82 -16.81 -18.93
C TYR A 272 19.96 -17.43 -19.74
N THR A 273 20.10 -18.77 -19.82
CA THR A 273 21.11 -19.40 -20.71
C THR A 273 20.80 -19.21 -22.18
N ARG A 274 19.51 -19.20 -22.55
CA ARG A 274 19.07 -19.16 -23.95
C ARG A 274 18.96 -17.74 -24.50
N ARG A 275 18.89 -16.75 -23.62
CA ARG A 275 18.68 -15.34 -23.97
C ARG A 275 20.01 -14.63 -24.19
N GLU A 276 20.12 -13.88 -25.29
CA GLU A 276 21.26 -13.01 -25.55
C GLU A 276 21.26 -11.77 -24.65
N TYR A 277 22.43 -11.18 -24.45
CA TYR A 277 22.57 -9.99 -23.60
C TYR A 277 21.78 -8.81 -24.19
N SER A 278 21.11 -8.04 -23.34
CA SER A 278 20.23 -6.91 -23.71
C SER A 278 18.98 -7.24 -24.54
N GLU A 279 18.89 -8.42 -25.17
CA GLU A 279 17.65 -8.85 -25.82
C GLU A 279 16.54 -9.19 -24.81
N SER A 280 15.36 -9.52 -25.28
CA SER A 280 14.31 -10.18 -24.48
C SER A 280 13.74 -11.35 -25.26
N ILE A 281 13.21 -12.35 -24.55
CA ILE A 281 12.63 -13.53 -25.20
C ILE A 281 11.39 -13.15 -26.01
N LEU A 282 10.60 -12.19 -25.53
CA LEU A 282 9.53 -11.61 -26.32
C LEU A 282 10.11 -10.51 -27.23
N PRO A 283 9.61 -10.40 -28.48
CA PRO A 283 10.02 -9.34 -29.38
C PRO A 283 9.85 -7.98 -28.73
N ASP A 284 10.90 -7.16 -28.81
CA ASP A 284 10.82 -5.82 -28.28
C ASP A 284 9.84 -4.98 -29.12
N ARG A 285 8.76 -4.51 -28.47
CA ARG A 285 7.77 -3.61 -29.05
C ARG A 285 7.90 -2.20 -28.46
N SER A 286 9.01 -1.91 -27.76
CA SER A 286 9.33 -0.58 -27.24
C SER A 286 9.48 0.44 -28.36
N THR A 287 9.96 0.01 -29.53
CA THR A 287 10.05 0.83 -30.73
C THR A 287 8.74 0.76 -31.50
N SER A 288 8.09 1.91 -31.65
CA SER A 288 6.92 2.05 -32.51
C SER A 288 7.25 2.97 -33.66
N THR A 289 7.12 2.47 -34.89
CA THR A 289 7.13 3.31 -36.10
C THR A 289 5.83 4.07 -36.28
N ARG A 290 4.81 3.81 -35.43
CA ARG A 290 3.55 4.53 -35.44
C ARG A 290 3.80 5.96 -34.98
N GLY A 291 3.69 6.90 -35.91
CA GLY A 291 3.84 8.32 -35.62
C GLY A 291 2.92 8.73 -34.46
N MET A 292 3.51 9.25 -33.39
CA MET A 292 2.76 9.84 -32.29
C MET A 292 2.40 11.28 -32.67
N ARG A 293 1.10 11.61 -32.63
CA ARG A 293 0.64 12.99 -32.83
C ARG A 293 0.91 13.82 -31.58
N VAL A 294 2.16 14.25 -31.41
CA VAL A 294 2.58 15.20 -30.36
C VAL A 294 2.58 16.60 -30.98
N ARG A 295 1.64 17.44 -30.56
CA ARG A 295 1.49 18.82 -31.08
C ARG A 295 2.09 19.87 -30.15
N SER A 296 2.27 19.53 -28.89
CA SER A 296 2.72 20.43 -27.84
C SER A 296 3.31 19.67 -26.64
N VAL A 297 3.97 20.41 -25.74
CA VAL A 297 4.53 19.89 -24.48
C VAL A 297 3.46 19.22 -23.61
N GLU A 298 2.25 19.79 -23.61
CA GLU A 298 1.12 19.26 -22.85
C GLU A 298 0.68 17.90 -23.43
N SER A 299 0.59 17.79 -24.76
CA SER A 299 0.27 16.51 -25.41
C SER A 299 1.35 15.45 -25.20
N TRP A 300 2.62 15.86 -25.12
CA TRP A 300 3.74 14.98 -24.78
C TRP A 300 3.63 14.49 -23.34
N SER A 301 3.38 15.40 -22.39
CA SER A 301 3.26 15.07 -20.97
C SER A 301 2.14 14.06 -20.71
N TRP A 302 1.01 14.18 -21.42
CA TRP A 302 -0.06 13.18 -21.39
C TRP A 302 0.38 11.85 -22.00
N ALA A 303 0.97 11.86 -23.20
CA ALA A 303 1.37 10.64 -23.89
C ALA A 303 2.42 9.83 -23.10
N ALA A 304 3.38 10.51 -22.48
CA ALA A 304 4.38 9.93 -21.58
C ALA A 304 3.79 9.59 -20.18
N GLY A 305 2.74 10.30 -19.78
CA GLY A 305 2.09 10.22 -18.47
C GLY A 305 1.03 9.12 -18.34
N ARG A 306 0.32 8.81 -19.42
CA ARG A 306 -0.95 8.06 -19.41
C ARG A 306 -0.89 6.68 -18.75
N SER A 307 0.23 5.96 -18.87
CA SER A 307 0.37 4.64 -18.24
C SER A 307 0.50 4.73 -16.73
N HIS A 308 1.19 5.76 -16.24
CA HIS A 308 1.29 6.06 -14.81
C HIS A 308 -0.07 6.49 -14.26
N VAL A 309 -0.77 7.38 -14.96
CA VAL A 309 -2.13 7.82 -14.60
C VAL A 309 -3.08 6.63 -14.56
N ALA A 310 -3.09 5.78 -15.60
CA ALA A 310 -3.96 4.61 -15.65
C ALA A 310 -3.66 3.61 -14.53
N GLY A 311 -2.39 3.34 -14.22
CA GLY A 311 -2.01 2.45 -13.12
C GLY A 311 -2.49 2.95 -11.76
N TRP A 312 -2.32 4.24 -11.48
CA TRP A 312 -2.82 4.86 -10.25
C TRP A 312 -4.34 4.97 -10.22
N ALA A 313 -4.98 5.25 -11.35
CA ALA A 313 -6.43 5.26 -11.45
C ALA A 313 -7.03 3.91 -11.06
N VAL A 314 -6.50 2.82 -11.60
CA VAL A 314 -6.93 1.46 -11.23
C VAL A 314 -6.68 1.21 -9.75
N ALA A 315 -5.50 1.53 -9.22
CA ALA A 315 -5.19 1.29 -7.80
C ALA A 315 -6.11 2.07 -6.84
N VAL A 316 -6.29 3.36 -7.07
CA VAL A 316 -7.14 4.24 -6.23
C VAL A 316 -8.60 3.83 -6.34
N LEU A 317 -9.11 3.55 -7.54
CA LEU A 317 -10.50 3.14 -7.72
C LEU A 317 -10.78 1.76 -7.11
N LEU A 318 -9.83 0.82 -7.16
CA LEU A 318 -9.98 -0.46 -6.47
C LEU A 318 -10.04 -0.30 -4.94
N ILE A 319 -9.22 0.59 -4.37
CA ILE A 319 -9.25 0.88 -2.93
C ILE A 319 -10.55 1.60 -2.55
N ALA A 320 -10.99 2.56 -3.35
CA ALA A 320 -12.26 3.24 -3.15
C ALA A 320 -13.46 2.27 -3.28
N ALA A 321 -13.38 1.31 -4.21
CA ALA A 321 -14.38 0.25 -4.34
C ALA A 321 -14.40 -0.66 -3.11
N LEU A 322 -13.22 -1.06 -2.62
CA LEU A 322 -13.08 -1.84 -1.40
C LEU A 322 -13.73 -1.09 -0.22
N PHE A 323 -13.32 0.15 0.02
CA PHE A 323 -13.87 0.99 1.11
C PHE A 323 -15.37 1.21 0.97
N GLY A 324 -15.86 1.48 -0.25
CA GLY A 324 -17.29 1.59 -0.54
C GLY A 324 -18.04 0.30 -0.24
N SER A 325 -17.46 -0.86 -0.59
CA SER A 325 -18.06 -2.17 -0.30
C SER A 325 -18.12 -2.50 1.20
N MET A 326 -17.26 -1.91 2.01
CA MET A 326 -17.20 -2.13 3.46
C MET A 326 -18.22 -1.31 4.25
N THR A 327 -18.84 -0.31 3.64
CA THR A 327 -19.68 0.70 4.31
C THR A 327 -20.75 0.09 5.21
N GLY A 328 -21.62 -0.79 4.67
CA GLY A 328 -22.74 -1.35 5.43
C GLY A 328 -22.28 -2.25 6.57
N GLY A 329 -21.35 -3.17 6.29
CA GLY A 329 -20.78 -4.06 7.30
C GLY A 329 -20.11 -3.30 8.44
N LEU A 330 -19.36 -2.23 8.15
CA LEU A 330 -18.70 -1.44 9.19
C LEU A 330 -19.67 -0.57 9.99
N VAL A 331 -20.67 0.06 9.35
CA VAL A 331 -21.67 0.86 10.08
C VAL A 331 -22.48 -0.04 11.02
N GLN A 332 -22.90 -1.22 10.56
CA GLN A 332 -23.57 -2.20 11.41
C GLN A 332 -22.66 -2.63 12.57
N THR A 333 -21.38 -2.90 12.27
CA THR A 333 -20.37 -3.28 13.26
C THR A 333 -20.14 -2.22 14.32
N LEU A 334 -20.12 -0.94 13.94
CA LEU A 334 -19.98 0.19 14.87
C LEU A 334 -21.22 0.30 15.78
N ARG A 335 -22.43 0.08 15.25
CA ARG A 335 -23.67 0.04 16.06
C ARG A 335 -23.68 -1.07 17.10
N GLU A 336 -23.13 -2.22 16.74
CA GLU A 336 -23.13 -3.41 17.61
C GLU A 336 -21.95 -3.46 18.58
N SER A 337 -20.99 -2.54 18.46
CA SER A 337 -19.76 -2.52 19.25
C SER A 337 -19.99 -2.22 20.74
N GLU A 338 -19.13 -2.76 21.59
CA GLU A 338 -19.19 -2.61 23.05
C GLU A 338 -19.18 -1.13 23.51
N PRO A 339 -18.37 -0.20 22.94
CA PRO A 339 -18.46 1.23 23.29
C PRO A 339 -19.82 1.84 22.97
N THR A 340 -20.42 1.47 21.84
CA THR A 340 -21.78 1.88 21.46
C THR A 340 -22.82 1.27 22.39
N ARG A 341 -22.66 0.00 22.77
CA ARG A 341 -23.52 -0.66 23.76
C ARG A 341 -23.41 -0.01 25.13
N GLN A 342 -22.21 0.36 25.58
CA GLN A 342 -22.00 1.06 26.84
C GLN A 342 -22.63 2.46 26.82
N LEU A 343 -22.52 3.19 25.73
CA LEU A 343 -23.25 4.44 25.52
C LEU A 343 -24.77 4.19 25.57
N LEU A 344 -25.27 3.16 24.89
CA LEU A 344 -26.68 2.78 24.88
C LEU A 344 -27.19 2.29 26.24
N GLU A 345 -26.35 1.58 27.01
CA GLU A 345 -26.60 1.12 28.37
C GLU A 345 -26.59 2.31 29.34
N GLN A 346 -25.69 3.26 29.20
CA GLN A 346 -25.71 4.52 29.93
C GLN A 346 -26.97 5.35 29.58
N MET A 347 -27.40 5.36 28.32
CA MET A 347 -28.66 5.99 27.88
C MET A 347 -29.91 5.30 28.44
N SER A 348 -29.94 3.96 28.47
CA SER A 348 -31.04 3.20 29.05
C SER A 348 -31.08 3.26 30.58
N ALA A 349 -29.92 3.28 31.24
CA ALA A 349 -29.80 3.44 32.69
C ALA A 349 -30.21 4.86 33.14
N SER A 350 -29.84 5.89 32.38
CA SER A 350 -30.23 7.28 32.65
C SER A 350 -31.71 7.55 32.34
N SER A 351 -32.29 6.94 31.30
CA SER A 351 -33.73 7.03 31.01
C SER A 351 -34.61 6.19 31.95
N ALA A 352 -34.12 5.05 32.45
CA ALA A 352 -34.77 4.28 33.51
C ALA A 352 -34.70 4.99 34.88
N ALA A 353 -33.63 5.74 35.15
CA ALA A 353 -33.47 6.60 36.33
C ALA A 353 -34.20 7.95 36.19
N SER A 354 -35.41 7.95 35.62
CA SER A 354 -36.32 9.10 35.46
C SER A 354 -36.84 9.72 36.78
N GLY A 355 -36.03 9.67 37.83
CA GLY A 355 -36.18 10.39 39.09
C GLY A 355 -34.88 10.91 39.72
N ALA A 356 -33.71 10.73 39.08
CA ALA A 356 -32.44 11.27 39.58
C ALA A 356 -32.12 12.63 38.92
N PRO A 357 -31.97 13.73 39.68
CA PRO A 357 -31.63 15.03 39.13
C PRO A 357 -30.14 15.06 38.73
N GLY A 358 -29.84 15.14 37.43
CA GLY A 358 -28.47 15.39 36.98
C GLY A 358 -28.05 14.85 35.60
N VAL A 359 -28.91 14.17 34.83
CA VAL A 359 -28.61 13.85 33.43
C VAL A 359 -29.43 14.77 32.55
N ASP A 360 -28.77 15.73 31.90
CA ASP A 360 -29.44 16.67 31.02
C ASP A 360 -29.96 15.92 29.79
N ALA A 361 -31.24 16.13 29.45
CA ALA A 361 -31.87 15.53 28.26
C ALA A 361 -31.12 15.87 26.95
N GLY A 362 -30.33 16.96 26.96
CA GLY A 362 -29.45 17.36 25.86
C GLY A 362 -28.24 16.42 25.67
N ASP A 363 -27.65 15.89 26.75
CA ASP A 363 -26.50 14.98 26.65
C ASP A 363 -26.92 13.60 26.14
N LEU A 364 -28.12 13.15 26.54
CA LEU A 364 -28.78 11.95 26.01
C LEU A 364 -29.12 12.08 24.53
N ALA A 365 -29.61 13.26 24.11
CA ALA A 365 -29.90 13.55 22.71
C ALA A 365 -28.61 13.64 21.87
N ALA A 366 -27.56 14.28 22.39
CA ALA A 366 -26.26 14.35 21.72
C ALA A 366 -25.61 12.95 21.59
N ALA A 367 -25.68 12.12 22.63
CA ALA A 367 -25.19 10.75 22.57
C ALA A 367 -26.01 9.89 21.58
N ALA A 368 -27.35 10.01 21.57
CA ALA A 368 -28.20 9.32 20.61
C ALA A 368 -27.92 9.78 19.15
N ASP A 369 -27.67 11.07 18.97
CA ASP A 369 -27.29 11.65 17.68
C ASP A 369 -25.94 11.09 17.21
N THR A 370 -24.93 10.99 18.07
CA THR A 370 -23.63 10.38 17.70
C THR A 370 -23.72 8.92 17.23
N LEU A 371 -24.76 8.19 17.67
CA LEU A 371 -25.01 6.80 17.31
C LEU A 371 -25.96 6.65 16.11
N ALA A 372 -26.46 7.77 15.58
CA ALA A 372 -27.32 7.76 14.41
C ALA A 372 -26.55 7.16 13.21
N PRO A 373 -27.25 6.37 12.38
CA PRO A 373 -26.72 5.82 11.12
C PRO A 373 -25.92 6.82 10.29
N GLU A 374 -26.41 8.05 10.19
CA GLU A 374 -25.86 9.14 9.41
C GLU A 374 -24.52 9.66 9.97
N ASN A 375 -24.38 9.73 11.29
CA ASN A 375 -23.17 10.24 11.94
C ASN A 375 -22.07 9.18 11.99
N LEU A 376 -22.42 7.90 12.18
CA LEU A 376 -21.48 6.79 12.04
C LEU A 376 -20.94 6.67 10.61
N LEU A 377 -21.84 6.86 9.63
CA LEU A 377 -21.46 6.90 8.21
C LEU A 377 -20.55 8.09 7.91
N ALA A 378 -20.81 9.25 8.50
CA ALA A 378 -20.00 10.44 8.33
C ALA A 378 -18.56 10.24 8.83
N GLN A 379 -18.39 9.76 10.07
CA GLN A 379 -17.07 9.46 10.64
C GLN A 379 -16.30 8.43 9.80
N PHE A 380 -17.01 7.42 9.29
CA PHE A 380 -16.44 6.41 8.41
C PHE A 380 -15.89 7.03 7.11
N TYR A 381 -16.67 7.91 6.46
CA TYR A 381 -16.22 8.56 5.24
C TYR A 381 -15.14 9.62 5.46
N GLU A 382 -15.12 10.32 6.59
CA GLU A 382 -14.00 11.20 6.96
C GLU A 382 -12.70 10.41 7.10
N PHE A 383 -12.77 9.28 7.81
CA PHE A 383 -11.62 8.41 8.02
C PHE A 383 -11.12 7.80 6.69
N LEU A 384 -12.00 7.16 5.90
CA LEU A 384 -11.58 6.51 4.65
C LEU A 384 -11.30 7.49 3.51
N GLY A 385 -12.04 8.60 3.46
CA GLY A 385 -11.80 9.69 2.50
C GLY A 385 -10.40 10.29 2.65
N LEU A 386 -9.89 10.40 3.88
CA LEU A 386 -8.51 10.79 4.15
C LEU A 386 -7.50 9.81 3.53
N TYR A 387 -7.67 8.50 3.69
CA TYR A 387 -6.73 7.52 3.12
C TYR A 387 -6.75 7.53 1.57
N VAL A 388 -7.94 7.67 0.98
CA VAL A 388 -8.07 7.86 -0.47
C VAL A 388 -7.36 9.14 -0.92
N ALA A 389 -7.50 10.23 -0.16
CA ALA A 389 -6.82 11.49 -0.46
C ALA A 389 -5.29 11.37 -0.35
N ILE A 390 -4.77 10.66 0.66
CA ILE A 390 -3.33 10.38 0.79
C ILE A 390 -2.82 9.60 -0.42
N LEU A 391 -3.56 8.59 -0.90
CA LEU A 391 -3.18 7.82 -2.10
C LEU A 391 -3.16 8.70 -3.36
N VAL A 392 -4.14 9.59 -3.52
CA VAL A 392 -4.15 10.53 -4.65
C VAL A 392 -3.04 11.58 -4.52
N ALA A 393 -2.67 11.99 -3.31
CA ALA A 393 -1.51 12.85 -3.07
C ALA A 393 -0.20 12.15 -3.44
N VAL A 394 -0.04 10.86 -3.11
CA VAL A 394 1.11 10.04 -3.50
C VAL A 394 1.22 9.95 -5.03
N PHE A 395 0.09 9.75 -5.73
CA PHE A 395 0.03 9.85 -7.19
C PHE A 395 0.49 11.24 -7.67
N ALA A 396 -0.10 12.31 -7.13
CA ALA A 396 0.13 13.68 -7.57
C ALA A 396 1.61 14.06 -7.47
N ILE A 397 2.22 13.75 -6.32
CA ILE A 397 3.61 14.00 -6.00
C ILE A 397 4.53 13.14 -6.86
N SER A 398 4.22 11.86 -7.03
CA SER A 398 4.99 10.95 -7.89
C SER A 398 4.99 11.39 -9.35
N ALA A 399 3.85 11.85 -9.86
CA ALA A 399 3.71 12.35 -11.22
C ALA A 399 4.57 13.58 -11.47
N VAL A 400 4.71 14.47 -10.48
CA VAL A 400 5.58 15.66 -10.58
C VAL A 400 7.06 15.29 -10.39
N LEU A 401 7.40 14.40 -9.46
CA LEU A 401 8.76 13.89 -9.26
C LEU A 401 9.33 13.18 -10.50
N ARG A 402 8.48 12.65 -11.39
CA ARG A 402 8.92 12.10 -12.68
C ARG A 402 9.65 13.12 -13.53
N TRP A 403 9.32 14.40 -13.47
CA TRP A 403 10.09 15.44 -14.17
C TRP A 403 11.55 15.46 -13.69
N ARG A 404 11.79 15.34 -12.38
CA ARG A 404 13.14 15.24 -11.83
C ARG A 404 13.84 13.94 -12.22
N GLY A 405 13.09 12.86 -12.38
CA GLY A 405 13.59 11.60 -12.93
C GLY A 405 14.02 11.72 -14.40
N GLU A 406 13.23 12.42 -15.21
CA GLU A 406 13.51 12.71 -16.62
C GLU A 406 14.71 13.64 -16.78
N GLU A 407 14.86 14.62 -15.88
CA GLU A 407 16.05 15.47 -15.81
C GLU A 407 17.32 14.64 -15.52
N LYS A 408 17.27 13.74 -14.53
CA LYS A 408 18.41 12.86 -14.20
C LYS A 408 18.74 11.84 -15.30
N ALA A 409 17.76 11.46 -16.10
CA ALA A 409 17.92 10.49 -17.18
C ALA A 409 18.33 11.16 -18.52
N GLY A 410 18.49 12.49 -18.56
CA GLY A 410 18.82 13.23 -19.79
C GLY A 410 17.67 13.36 -20.79
N TYR A 411 16.48 12.82 -20.52
CA TYR A 411 15.33 12.94 -21.43
C TYR A 411 14.84 14.38 -21.55
N LEU A 412 15.05 15.19 -20.51
CA LEU A 412 14.69 16.61 -20.55
C LEU A 412 15.52 17.37 -21.59
N ASP A 413 16.77 16.98 -21.85
CA ASP A 413 17.63 17.64 -22.83
C ASP A 413 17.09 17.45 -24.26
N LEU A 414 16.51 16.27 -24.55
CA LEU A 414 15.82 16.00 -25.81
C LEU A 414 14.56 16.87 -25.97
N GLU A 415 13.84 17.16 -24.88
CA GLU A 415 12.67 18.03 -24.90
C GLU A 415 13.07 19.51 -25.13
N LEU A 416 14.17 19.94 -24.51
CA LEU A 416 14.67 21.32 -24.60
C LEU A 416 15.28 21.64 -25.97
N THR A 417 15.98 20.68 -26.58
CA THR A 417 16.51 20.82 -27.95
C THR A 417 15.41 20.96 -29.00
N ALA A 418 14.20 20.46 -28.74
CA ALA A 418 13.02 20.71 -29.57
C ALA A 418 12.44 22.14 -29.43
N GLY A 419 13.10 23.04 -28.69
CA GLY A 419 12.71 24.45 -28.54
C GLY A 419 11.70 24.72 -27.41
N THR A 420 11.45 23.74 -26.55
CA THR A 420 10.53 23.89 -25.42
C THR A 420 11.19 24.68 -24.29
N LYS A 421 10.44 25.56 -23.63
CA LYS A 421 10.94 26.33 -22.48
C LYS A 421 10.86 25.47 -21.21
N ARG A 422 11.93 25.51 -20.39
CA ARG A 422 12.02 24.76 -19.11
C ARG A 422 10.81 24.96 -18.20
N TRP A 423 10.34 26.20 -18.05
CA TRP A 423 9.17 26.53 -17.22
C TRP A 423 7.88 25.88 -17.73
N ARG A 424 7.70 25.81 -19.06
CA ARG A 424 6.51 25.22 -19.70
C ARG A 424 6.49 23.70 -19.53
N SER A 425 7.67 23.07 -19.58
CA SER A 425 7.86 21.63 -19.33
C SER A 425 7.40 21.22 -17.93
N LEU A 426 7.82 21.97 -16.90
CA LEU A 426 7.40 21.72 -15.52
C LEU A 426 5.91 22.03 -15.31
N LEU A 427 5.45 23.17 -15.83
CA LEU A 427 4.05 23.59 -15.71
C LEU A 427 3.09 22.57 -16.34
N ALA A 428 3.41 22.03 -17.52
CA ALA A 428 2.60 21.00 -18.17
C ALA A 428 2.43 19.74 -17.30
N ARG A 429 3.48 19.29 -16.62
CA ARG A 429 3.41 18.12 -15.73
C ARG A 429 2.69 18.41 -14.42
N CYS A 430 2.87 19.61 -13.85
CA CYS A 430 2.14 20.02 -12.65
C CYS A 430 0.64 20.17 -12.92
N THR A 431 0.27 20.79 -14.04
CA THR A 431 -1.13 20.95 -14.45
C THR A 431 -1.77 19.61 -14.78
N LEU A 432 -1.08 18.73 -15.50
CA LEU A 432 -1.57 17.36 -15.74
C LEU A 432 -1.78 16.60 -14.42
N SER A 433 -0.82 16.66 -13.51
CA SER A 433 -0.92 16.03 -12.19
C SER A 433 -2.12 16.55 -11.41
N ALA A 434 -2.27 17.87 -11.31
CA ALA A 434 -3.40 18.52 -10.64
C ALA A 434 -4.76 18.11 -11.22
N VAL A 435 -4.91 18.15 -12.55
CA VAL A 435 -6.16 17.75 -13.22
C VAL A 435 -6.47 16.28 -12.97
N CYS A 436 -5.49 15.39 -13.13
CA CYS A 436 -5.67 13.97 -12.86
C CYS A 436 -6.03 13.71 -11.39
N SER A 437 -5.43 14.41 -10.44
CA SER A 437 -5.75 14.27 -9.02
C SER A 437 -7.19 14.69 -8.69
N VAL A 438 -7.68 15.80 -9.25
CA VAL A 438 -9.08 16.23 -9.09
C VAL A 438 -10.04 15.19 -9.66
N VAL A 439 -9.76 14.69 -10.87
CA VAL A 439 -10.57 13.64 -11.51
C VAL A 439 -10.54 12.35 -10.70
N LEU A 440 -9.39 11.96 -10.18
CA LEU A 440 -9.24 10.74 -9.37
C LEU A 440 -10.00 10.85 -8.05
N LEU A 441 -9.90 11.97 -7.33
CA LEU A 441 -10.67 12.19 -6.10
C LEU A 441 -12.18 12.18 -6.37
N ALA A 442 -12.64 12.83 -7.44
CA ALA A 442 -14.05 12.83 -7.81
C ALA A 442 -14.54 11.41 -8.14
N ALA A 443 -13.77 10.68 -8.95
CA ALA A 443 -14.13 9.32 -9.35
C ALA A 443 -14.10 8.34 -8.17
N SER A 444 -13.13 8.45 -7.26
CA SER A 444 -13.06 7.62 -6.06
C SER A 444 -14.17 7.95 -5.07
N ALA A 445 -14.45 9.24 -4.83
CA ALA A 445 -15.54 9.68 -3.98
C ALA A 445 -16.91 9.22 -4.51
N ALA A 446 -17.11 9.35 -5.82
CA ALA A 446 -18.34 8.91 -6.48
C ALA A 446 -18.51 7.39 -6.40
N LEU A 447 -17.46 6.61 -6.65
CA LEU A 447 -17.51 5.15 -6.58
C LEU A 447 -17.75 4.65 -5.16
N MET A 448 -17.02 5.19 -4.18
CA MET A 448 -17.17 4.83 -2.77
C MET A 448 -18.57 5.19 -2.25
N GLY A 449 -19.06 6.39 -2.58
CA GLY A 449 -20.38 6.85 -2.19
C GLY A 449 -21.51 6.06 -2.88
N TRP A 450 -21.35 5.72 -4.16
CA TRP A 450 -22.33 4.89 -4.89
C TRP A 450 -22.46 3.48 -4.32
N LEU A 451 -21.33 2.84 -3.97
CA LEU A 451 -21.35 1.52 -3.34
C LEU A 451 -21.92 1.56 -1.92
N GLY A 452 -21.64 2.61 -1.16
CA GLY A 452 -22.24 2.81 0.16
C GLY A 452 -23.75 3.07 0.08
N GLU A 453 -24.19 3.84 -0.90
CA GLU A 453 -25.61 4.10 -1.18
C GLU A 453 -26.37 2.80 -1.46
N MET A 454 -25.78 1.88 -2.25
CA MET A 454 -26.38 0.56 -2.52
C MET A 454 -26.65 -0.26 -1.27
N GLN A 455 -25.93 0.00 -0.18
CA GLN A 455 -26.03 -0.74 1.09
C GLN A 455 -26.86 0.01 2.13
N MET A 456 -26.80 1.34 2.13
CA MET A 456 -27.30 2.18 3.24
C MET A 456 -28.48 3.09 2.86
N ALA A 457 -28.90 3.15 1.58
CA ALA A 457 -29.98 4.03 1.13
C ALA A 457 -31.29 3.85 1.91
N GLY A 458 -31.60 2.61 2.33
CA GLY A 458 -32.79 2.30 3.11
C GLY A 458 -32.73 2.77 4.57
N GLU A 459 -31.53 3.00 5.12
CA GLU A 459 -31.33 3.35 6.53
C GLU A 459 -31.06 4.84 6.74
N VAL A 460 -30.30 5.47 5.85
CA VAL A 460 -29.77 6.84 6.01
C VAL A 460 -30.49 7.84 5.10
N GLY A 461 -31.25 7.35 4.12
CA GLY A 461 -31.97 8.17 3.15
C GLY A 461 -31.21 8.34 1.83
N ALA A 462 -31.99 8.50 0.76
CA ALA A 462 -31.47 8.48 -0.60
C ALA A 462 -30.51 9.64 -0.88
N GLY A 463 -29.29 9.32 -1.29
CA GLY A 463 -28.23 10.25 -1.70
C GLY A 463 -27.33 10.73 -0.57
N GLU A 464 -27.60 10.34 0.67
CA GLU A 464 -26.83 10.81 1.82
C GLU A 464 -25.44 10.19 1.87
N ALA A 465 -25.31 8.88 1.62
CA ALA A 465 -24.00 8.22 1.57
C ALA A 465 -23.13 8.78 0.43
N PHE A 466 -23.75 9.05 -0.72
CA PHE A 466 -23.07 9.71 -1.83
C PHE A 466 -22.59 11.12 -1.47
N ARG A 467 -23.45 11.93 -0.83
CA ARG A 467 -23.11 13.28 -0.39
C ARG A 467 -21.96 13.26 0.60
N GLN A 468 -22.03 12.40 1.61
CA GLN A 468 -21.01 12.30 2.66
C GLN A 468 -19.64 11.84 2.12
N SER A 469 -19.63 10.84 1.24
CA SER A 469 -18.41 10.42 0.56
C SER A 469 -17.81 11.56 -0.28
N MET A 470 -18.66 12.33 -0.98
CA MET A 470 -18.22 13.45 -1.79
C MET A 470 -17.61 14.57 -0.95
N THR A 471 -18.26 14.99 0.13
CA THR A 471 -17.72 16.04 1.01
C THR A 471 -16.41 15.60 1.66
N ALA A 472 -16.36 14.39 2.22
CA ALA A 472 -15.18 13.90 2.94
C ALA A 472 -13.99 13.63 2.02
N THR A 473 -14.22 13.09 0.82
CA THR A 473 -13.13 12.68 -0.08
C THR A 473 -12.79 13.74 -1.12
N PHE A 474 -13.79 14.31 -1.81
CA PHE A 474 -13.54 15.35 -2.81
C PHE A 474 -13.21 16.70 -2.15
N GLY A 475 -13.67 16.94 -0.93
CA GLY A 475 -13.27 18.10 -0.12
C GLY A 475 -11.76 18.20 0.12
N GLN A 476 -11.00 17.11 -0.07
CA GLN A 476 -9.55 17.06 0.08
C GLN A 476 -8.76 17.61 -1.13
N VAL A 477 -9.44 18.06 -2.20
CA VAL A 477 -8.78 18.63 -3.39
C VAL A 477 -7.75 19.73 -3.05
N PRO A 478 -8.04 20.72 -2.19
CA PRO A 478 -7.08 21.78 -1.85
C PRO A 478 -5.79 21.24 -1.23
N ALA A 479 -5.89 20.22 -0.37
CA ALA A 479 -4.74 19.58 0.26
C ALA A 479 -3.80 18.95 -0.80
N VAL A 480 -4.37 18.18 -1.74
CA VAL A 480 -3.60 17.54 -2.80
C VAL A 480 -2.94 18.58 -3.73
N LEU A 481 -3.65 19.66 -4.07
CA LEU A 481 -3.10 20.75 -4.90
C LEU A 481 -1.96 21.50 -4.19
N ALA A 482 -2.07 21.72 -2.87
CA ALA A 482 -0.99 22.27 -2.07
C ALA A 482 0.25 21.35 -2.13
N GLY A 483 0.07 20.03 -2.01
CA GLY A 483 1.14 19.05 -2.17
C GLY A 483 1.86 19.13 -3.53
N VAL A 484 1.11 19.32 -4.62
CA VAL A 484 1.67 19.55 -5.98
C VAL A 484 2.53 20.83 -6.02
N GLY A 485 2.06 21.92 -5.41
CA GLY A 485 2.83 23.16 -5.31
C GLY A 485 4.12 23.01 -4.51
N VAL A 486 4.06 22.36 -3.34
CA VAL A 486 5.22 22.14 -2.46
C VAL A 486 6.28 21.30 -3.16
N VAL A 487 5.90 20.18 -3.80
CA VAL A 487 6.87 19.35 -4.52
C VAL A 487 7.48 20.08 -5.72
N ALA A 488 6.69 20.89 -6.44
CA ALA A 488 7.20 21.71 -7.54
C ALA A 488 8.26 22.71 -7.06
N VAL A 489 8.02 23.39 -5.93
CA VAL A 489 8.99 24.31 -5.32
C VAL A 489 10.26 23.58 -4.90
N LEU A 490 10.13 22.41 -4.26
CA LEU A 490 11.29 21.60 -3.86
C LEU A 490 12.13 21.18 -5.08
N ILE A 491 11.49 20.73 -6.16
CA ILE A 491 12.17 20.37 -7.41
C ILE A 491 12.86 21.60 -8.01
N ALA A 492 12.23 22.78 -7.98
CA ALA A 492 12.76 23.99 -8.58
C ALA A 492 13.95 24.58 -7.82
N VAL A 493 13.83 24.72 -6.49
CA VAL A 493 14.78 25.44 -5.64
C VAL A 493 15.89 24.53 -5.13
N VAL A 494 15.54 23.33 -4.65
CA VAL A 494 16.49 22.40 -4.02
C VAL A 494 16.34 20.98 -4.60
N PRO A 495 16.66 20.78 -5.90
CA PRO A 495 16.41 19.52 -6.62
C PRO A 495 17.09 18.27 -6.04
N ARG A 496 18.08 18.43 -5.15
CA ARG A 496 18.72 17.34 -4.38
C ARG A 496 17.85 16.82 -3.24
N TRP A 497 17.00 17.67 -2.67
CA TRP A 497 16.12 17.37 -1.53
C TRP A 497 14.67 17.14 -1.97
N SER A 498 14.40 16.92 -3.26
CA SER A 498 13.03 16.65 -3.74
C SER A 498 12.38 15.44 -3.06
N GLY A 499 13.17 14.49 -2.54
CA GLY A 499 12.68 13.37 -1.75
C GLY A 499 12.15 13.73 -0.35
N ALA A 500 12.49 14.91 0.18
CA ALA A 500 12.02 15.36 1.49
C ALA A 500 10.49 15.57 1.54
N ILE A 501 9.83 15.68 0.38
CA ILE A 501 8.37 15.73 0.28
C ILE A 501 7.70 14.53 0.96
N TRP A 502 8.33 13.35 0.92
CA TRP A 502 7.77 12.15 1.55
C TRP A 502 7.72 12.27 3.08
N ALA A 503 8.66 12.99 3.69
CA ALA A 503 8.59 13.30 5.12
C ALA A 503 7.42 14.24 5.43
N VAL A 504 7.14 15.22 4.57
CA VAL A 504 5.98 16.12 4.72
C VAL A 504 4.66 15.33 4.65
N VAL A 505 4.52 14.44 3.66
CA VAL A 505 3.34 13.58 3.53
C VAL A 505 3.20 12.65 4.74
N ALA A 506 4.28 12.01 5.17
CA ALA A 506 4.27 11.10 6.31
C ALA A 506 3.89 11.83 7.60
N VAL A 507 4.48 12.99 7.89
CA VAL A 507 4.16 13.80 9.08
C VAL A 507 2.71 14.27 9.04
N ALA A 508 2.23 14.80 7.92
CA ALA A 508 0.84 15.24 7.79
C ALA A 508 -0.15 14.08 8.00
N ALA A 509 0.11 12.92 7.41
CA ALA A 509 -0.70 11.72 7.61
C ALA A 509 -0.66 11.26 9.08
N SER A 510 0.52 11.22 9.71
CA SER A 510 0.67 10.85 11.12
C SER A 510 -0.07 11.80 12.06
N ILE A 511 0.00 13.11 11.83
CA ILE A 511 -0.74 14.10 12.61
C ILE A 511 -2.25 13.85 12.48
N GLN A 512 -2.75 13.57 11.27
CA GLN A 512 -4.17 13.34 11.07
C GLN A 512 -4.66 12.02 11.70
N THR A 513 -3.85 10.95 11.65
CA THR A 513 -4.23 9.64 12.21
C THR A 513 -4.05 9.57 13.72
N PHE A 514 -2.99 10.16 14.27
CA PHE A 514 -2.61 10.00 15.69
C PHE A 514 -2.70 11.28 16.51
N GLY A 515 -3.00 12.43 15.90
CA GLY A 515 -3.08 13.72 16.59
C GLY A 515 -4.03 13.71 17.78
N GLY A 516 -5.21 13.11 17.62
CA GLY A 516 -6.18 12.96 18.72
C GLY A 516 -5.66 12.10 19.88
N LEU A 517 -4.78 11.13 19.62
CA LEU A 517 -4.23 10.25 20.66
C LEU A 517 -3.09 10.91 21.45
N VAL A 518 -2.27 11.70 20.78
CA VAL A 518 -1.10 12.37 21.40
C VAL A 518 -1.50 13.72 22.01
N ASN A 519 -2.64 14.28 21.59
CA ASN A 519 -3.17 15.58 22.00
C ASN A 519 -2.13 16.72 21.93
N PRO A 520 -1.48 16.93 20.76
CA PRO A 520 -0.51 18.01 20.59
C PRO A 520 -1.20 19.38 20.58
N PRO A 521 -0.46 20.48 20.81
CA PRO A 521 -1.05 21.81 20.74
C PRO A 521 -1.64 22.11 19.34
N GLN A 522 -2.76 22.83 19.30
CA GLN A 522 -3.59 23.04 18.10
C GLN A 522 -2.81 23.46 16.85
N TRP A 523 -1.81 24.34 17.00
CA TRP A 523 -0.99 24.80 15.89
C TRP A 523 -0.26 23.67 15.15
N VAL A 524 0.00 22.53 15.81
CA VAL A 524 0.60 21.33 15.20
C VAL A 524 -0.43 20.59 14.35
N LEU A 525 -1.67 20.47 14.84
CA LEU A 525 -2.77 19.86 14.10
C LEU A 525 -3.06 20.68 12.84
N ASP A 526 -3.16 22.00 13.00
CA ASP A 526 -3.43 22.98 11.94
C ASP A 526 -2.34 23.02 10.84
N LEU A 527 -1.13 22.54 11.14
CA LEU A 527 -0.02 22.46 10.19
C LEU A 527 -0.19 21.31 9.19
N SER A 528 -1.05 20.32 9.48
CA SER A 528 -1.29 19.20 8.58
C SER A 528 -1.91 19.69 7.27
N LEU A 529 -1.39 19.16 6.15
CA LEU A 529 -1.93 19.40 4.80
C LEU A 529 -3.43 19.04 4.72
N TYR A 530 -3.86 18.06 5.52
CA TYR A 530 -5.20 17.48 5.49
C TYR A 530 -6.13 18.01 6.60
N ALA A 531 -5.64 18.91 7.48
CA ALA A 531 -6.42 19.41 8.62
C ALA A 531 -7.65 20.23 8.21
N TRP A 532 -7.61 20.84 7.02
CA TRP A 532 -8.59 21.84 6.59
C TRP A 532 -9.59 21.30 5.56
N ALA A 533 -9.80 19.99 5.54
CA ALA A 533 -10.86 19.39 4.77
C ALA A 533 -12.23 19.69 5.41
N PRO A 534 -13.31 19.78 4.62
CA PRO A 534 -14.66 19.90 5.17
C PRO A 534 -14.98 18.73 6.09
N ALA A 535 -15.28 19.01 7.34
CA ALA A 535 -15.89 18.05 8.26
C ALA A 535 -17.40 17.95 7.98
N LEU A 536 -17.97 16.77 8.17
CA LEU A 536 -19.38 16.51 7.99
C LEU A 536 -20.16 17.04 9.19
N GLY A 537 -21.12 17.93 8.91
CA GLY A 537 -21.96 18.58 9.94
C GLY A 537 -21.53 20.01 10.29
N ASP A 538 -20.29 20.38 9.96
CA ASP A 538 -19.76 21.73 10.18
C ASP A 538 -19.85 22.63 8.93
N ASP A 539 -19.74 23.95 9.17
CA ASP A 539 -19.55 24.93 8.10
C ASP A 539 -18.25 24.67 7.33
N TRP A 540 -18.30 24.82 6.01
CA TRP A 540 -17.14 24.59 5.17
C TRP A 540 -16.02 25.59 5.50
N PRO A 541 -14.77 25.13 5.72
CA PRO A 541 -13.62 25.99 6.01
C PRO A 541 -13.10 26.68 4.73
N TRP A 542 -13.94 27.51 4.11
CA TRP A 542 -13.69 28.14 2.82
C TRP A 542 -12.39 28.93 2.79
N ALA A 543 -12.08 29.66 3.86
CA ALA A 543 -10.86 30.47 3.95
C ALA A 543 -9.60 29.60 3.84
N GLN A 544 -9.57 28.47 4.54
CA GLN A 544 -8.43 27.56 4.58
C GLN A 544 -8.32 26.74 3.29
N MET A 545 -9.45 26.33 2.70
CA MET A 545 -9.48 25.69 1.39
C MET A 545 -8.95 26.61 0.28
N ILE A 546 -9.32 27.91 0.31
CA ILE A 546 -8.81 28.92 -0.62
C ILE A 546 -7.31 29.11 -0.40
N LEU A 547 -6.85 29.19 0.86
CA LEU A 547 -5.44 29.33 1.20
C LEU A 547 -4.60 28.15 0.69
N LEU A 548 -5.01 26.91 0.94
CA LEU A 548 -4.31 25.71 0.44
C LEU A 548 -4.26 25.67 -1.08
N THR A 549 -5.37 26.00 -1.74
CA THR A 549 -5.39 26.09 -3.21
C THR A 549 -4.45 27.17 -3.72
N ALA A 550 -4.40 28.34 -3.06
CA ALA A 550 -3.50 29.42 -3.39
C ALA A 550 -2.03 29.01 -3.19
N ILE A 551 -1.69 28.31 -2.11
CA ILE A 551 -0.35 27.73 -1.88
C ILE A 551 0.04 26.80 -3.03
N GLY A 552 -0.87 25.92 -3.46
CA GLY A 552 -0.67 25.04 -4.60
C GLY A 552 -0.35 25.80 -5.89
N VAL A 553 -1.22 26.75 -6.26
CA VAL A 553 -1.10 27.54 -7.50
C VAL A 553 0.17 28.41 -7.48
N LEU A 554 0.37 29.18 -6.41
CA LEU A 554 1.54 30.06 -6.27
C LEU A 554 2.85 29.26 -6.23
N GLY A 555 2.83 28.09 -5.57
CA GLY A 555 3.97 27.17 -5.56
C GLY A 555 4.34 26.69 -6.96
N VAL A 556 3.36 26.25 -7.77
CA VAL A 556 3.61 25.83 -9.16
C VAL A 556 4.11 26.98 -10.02
N VAL A 557 3.51 28.16 -9.93
CA VAL A 557 3.91 29.35 -10.70
C VAL A 557 5.34 29.79 -10.31
N GLY A 558 5.63 29.87 -9.02
CA GLY A 558 6.95 30.21 -8.49
C GLY A 558 8.02 29.18 -8.89
N ALA A 559 7.68 27.89 -8.85
CA ALA A 559 8.56 26.82 -9.30
C ALA A 559 8.87 26.92 -10.80
N ALA A 560 7.86 27.13 -11.64
CA ALA A 560 8.03 27.30 -13.08
C ALA A 560 8.92 28.50 -13.41
N ALA A 561 8.70 29.65 -12.75
CA ALA A 561 9.53 30.84 -12.92
C ALA A 561 11.00 30.59 -12.50
N SER A 562 11.20 29.88 -11.39
CA SER A 562 12.53 29.55 -10.85
C SER A 562 13.31 28.59 -11.76
N VAL A 563 12.66 27.54 -12.28
CA VAL A 563 13.27 26.61 -13.23
C VAL A 563 13.63 27.29 -14.55
N GLY A 564 12.89 28.33 -14.95
CA GLY A 564 13.25 29.15 -16.10
C GLY A 564 14.62 29.83 -15.99
N ARG A 565 15.14 30.02 -14.78
CA ARG A 565 16.43 30.66 -14.50
C ARG A 565 17.53 29.68 -14.07
N ARG A 566 17.19 28.43 -13.79
CA ARG A 566 18.12 27.41 -13.31
C ARG A 566 18.75 26.64 -14.47
N ASP A 567 20.06 26.38 -14.38
CA ASP A 567 20.73 25.44 -15.27
C ASP A 567 20.29 24.00 -15.03
N VAL A 568 20.12 23.27 -16.13
CA VAL A 568 19.80 21.85 -16.12
C VAL A 568 21.12 21.10 -16.12
N THR A 569 21.30 20.20 -15.16
CA THR A 569 22.48 19.34 -15.12
C THR A 569 22.40 18.35 -16.27
N THR A 570 23.32 18.45 -17.23
CA THR A 570 23.49 17.43 -18.28
C THR A 570 23.87 16.10 -17.62
N GLY A 571 23.16 15.03 -17.98
CA GLY A 571 23.38 13.67 -17.48
C GLY A 571 24.71 13.08 -17.90
#